data_AF-V7FPT4-F1
#
_entry.id   AF-V7FPT4-F1
#
_cell.length_a   1.000
_cell.length_b   1.000
_cell.length_c   1.000
_cell.angle_alpha   90.00
_cell.angle_beta   90.00
_cell.angle_gamma   90.00
#
_symmetry.space_group_name_H-M   'P 1'
#
loop_
_entity.id
_entity.type
_entity.pdbx_description
1 polymer ?
#
loop_
_entity_poly.entity_id
_entity_poly.type
_entity_poly.pdbx_seq_one_letter_code
_entity_poly.pdbx_strand_id
1 'polypeptide(L)'
;MNVKYKTVQEVLRKAGIVMSKKGEVHRINFFSGLEDTAYYTPSLQDALDKGLAMAGGIGRVKASVFAKSAETGISTSARIG
;
A
#
# COMPACT_ATOMS: atom_id res chain seq x y z
N MET A 1 -1.52 20.58 16.69
CA MET A 1 -0.25 19.88 16.37
C MET A 1 0.19 20.31 14.98
N ASN A 2 1.35 20.95 14.82
CA ASN A 2 1.82 21.41 13.51
C ASN A 2 2.52 20.24 12.80
N VAL A 3 1.78 19.47 11.99
CA VAL A 3 2.29 18.28 11.31
C VAL A 3 3.25 18.73 10.21
N LYS A 4 4.55 18.46 10.35
CA LYS A 4 5.56 18.87 9.37
C LYS A 4 5.66 17.85 8.25
N TYR A 5 5.79 18.35 7.01
CA TYR A 5 6.00 17.53 5.81
C TYR A 5 7.10 16.47 6.00
N LYS A 6 8.25 16.88 6.55
CA LYS A 6 9.39 15.99 6.79
C LYS A 6 9.04 14.82 7.72
N THR A 7 8.30 15.10 8.80
CA THR A 7 7.85 14.08 9.75
C THR A 7 6.91 13.08 9.08
N VAL A 8 5.93 13.55 8.31
CA VAL A 8 5.00 12.69 7.56
C VAL A 8 5.77 11.83 6.55
N GLN A 9 6.70 12.43 5.81
CA GLN A 9 7.51 11.72 4.82
C GLN A 9 8.37 10.62 5.45
N GLU A 10 8.99 10.86 6.61
CA GLU A 10 9.78 9.84 7.32
C GLU A 10 8.91 8.69 7.85
N VAL A 11 7.73 9.00 8.41
CA VAL A 11 6.78 7.99 8.90
C VAL A 11 6.30 7.11 7.75
N LEU A 12 5.88 7.73 6.64
CA LEU A 12 5.43 7.00 5.45
C LEU A 12 6.55 6.16 4.84
N ARG A 13 7.79 6.69 4.78
CA ARG A 13 8.96 5.95 4.26
C ARG A 13 9.25 4.70 5.10
N LYS A 14 9.18 4.79 6.43
CA LYS A 14 9.33 3.62 7.32
C LYS A 14 8.26 2.57 7.08
N ALA A 15 7.09 2.98 6.63
CA ALA A 15 5.97 2.12 6.29
C ALA A 15 6.02 1.57 4.84
N GLY A 16 7.06 1.90 4.05
CA GLY A 16 7.18 1.48 2.65
C GLY A 16 6.39 2.33 1.66
N ILE A 17 5.97 3.53 2.07
CA ILE A 17 5.22 4.50 1.25
C ILE A 17 6.12 5.70 0.94
N VAL A 18 6.17 6.09 -0.32
CA VAL A 18 6.88 7.27 -0.79
C VAL A 18 5.91 8.43 -0.89
N MET A 19 6.30 9.56 -0.34
CA MET A 19 5.57 10.82 -0.45
C MET A 19 6.37 11.84 -1.26
N SER A 20 5.70 12.48 -2.23
CA SER A 20 6.22 13.53 -3.09
C SER A 20 5.26 14.73 -3.08
N LYS A 21 5.77 15.94 -3.26
CA LYS A 21 4.96 17.15 -3.41
C LYS A 21 4.95 17.56 -4.88
N LYS A 22 3.76 17.72 -5.48
CA LYS A 22 3.57 18.24 -6.84
C LYS A 22 2.71 19.51 -6.75
N GLY A 23 3.37 20.67 -6.73
CA GLY A 23 2.69 21.95 -6.51
C GLY A 23 2.06 22.02 -5.12
N GLU A 24 0.75 22.25 -5.05
CA GLU A 24 -0.02 22.33 -3.80
C GLU A 24 -0.56 20.96 -3.33
N VAL A 25 -0.32 19.90 -4.13
CA VAL A 25 -0.86 18.56 -3.87
C VAL A 25 0.26 17.62 -3.42
N HIS A 26 -0.01 16.86 -2.38
CA HIS A 26 0.82 15.77 -1.90
C HIS A 26 0.42 14.47 -2.60
N ARG A 27 1.41 13.79 -3.17
CA ARG A 27 1.27 12.46 -3.76
C ARG A 27 1.89 11.45 -2.82
N ILE A 28 1.15 10.41 -2.46
CA ILE A 28 1.68 9.23 -1.76
C ILE A 28 1.53 8.00 -2.65
N ASN A 29 2.52 7.10 -2.62
CA ASN A 29 2.47 5.85 -3.37
C ASN A 29 3.28 4.76 -2.68
N PHE A 30 3.04 3.50 -3.02
CA PHE A 30 3.90 2.40 -2.60
C PHE A 30 5.32 2.59 -3.14
N PHE A 31 6.30 2.17 -2.36
CA PHE A 31 7.65 1.97 -2.87
C PHE A 31 7.58 0.89 -3.97
N SER A 32 7.90 1.25 -5.22
CA SER A 32 7.65 0.48 -6.47
C SER A 32 6.20 0.46 -7.01
N GLY A 33 5.29 1.25 -6.44
CA GLY A 33 3.91 1.34 -6.93
C GLY A 33 3.79 2.00 -8.31
N LEU A 34 2.85 1.50 -9.11
CA LEU A 34 2.45 2.13 -10.38
C LEU A 34 1.80 3.50 -10.13
N GLU A 35 1.67 4.33 -11.16
CA GLU A 35 0.99 5.63 -11.01
C GLU A 35 -0.49 5.48 -10.62
N ASP A 36 -1.13 4.37 -10.99
CA ASP A 36 -2.54 4.07 -10.72
C ASP A 36 -2.84 3.86 -9.23
N THR A 37 -1.85 3.42 -8.45
CA THR A 37 -1.99 3.24 -6.99
C THR A 37 -1.61 4.49 -6.20
N ALA A 38 -1.27 5.59 -6.87
CA ALA A 38 -0.91 6.84 -6.21
C ALA A 38 -2.15 7.60 -5.72
N TYR A 39 -2.09 8.09 -4.48
CA TYR A 39 -3.12 8.93 -3.90
C TYR A 39 -2.65 10.39 -3.83
N TYR A 40 -3.54 11.31 -4.18
CA TYR A 40 -3.27 12.73 -4.28
C TYR A 40 -4.17 13.50 -3.32
N THR A 41 -3.58 14.31 -2.44
CA THR A 41 -4.34 15.10 -1.46
C THR A 41 -3.63 16.42 -1.16
N PRO A 42 -4.35 17.54 -1.02
CA PRO A 42 -3.75 18.81 -0.62
C PRO A 42 -3.43 18.86 0.89
N SER A 43 -3.91 17.89 1.67
CA SER A 43 -3.77 17.89 3.14
C SER A 43 -2.70 16.93 3.61
N LEU A 44 -1.74 17.44 4.38
CA LEU A 44 -0.67 16.62 4.99
C LEU A 44 -1.21 15.53 5.92
N GLN A 45 -2.27 15.84 6.66
CA GLN A 45 -2.86 14.92 7.62
C GLN A 45 -3.58 13.76 6.92
N ASP A 46 -4.27 14.07 5.82
CA ASP A 46 -4.92 13.09 4.95
C ASP A 46 -3.89 12.19 4.24
N ALA A 47 -2.76 12.77 3.80
CA ALA A 47 -1.66 12.00 3.22
C ALA A 47 -1.06 11.00 4.23
N LEU A 48 -0.95 11.40 5.50
CA LEU A 48 -0.47 10.53 6.58
C LEU A 48 -1.45 9.38 6.86
N ASP A 49 -2.73 9.70 7.06
CA ASP A 49 -3.76 8.70 7.36
C ASP A 49 -3.88 7.68 6.22
N LYS A 50 -4.04 8.15 4.98
CA LYS A 50 -4.14 7.29 3.81
C LYS A 50 -2.86 6.50 3.57
N GLY A 51 -1.69 7.11 3.74
CA GLY A 51 -0.43 6.39 3.56
C GLY A 51 -0.22 5.30 4.60
N LEU A 52 -0.59 5.53 5.86
CA LEU A 52 -0.58 4.50 6.89
C LEU A 52 -1.62 3.41 6.61
N ALA A 53 -2.81 3.76 6.10
CA ALA A 53 -3.82 2.80 5.68
C ALA A 53 -3.35 1.95 4.50
N MET A 54 -2.63 2.55 3.53
CA MET A 54 -2.00 1.84 2.41
C MET A 54 -0.93 0.86 2.91
N ALA A 55 -0.07 1.28 3.84
CA ALA A 55 0.96 0.42 4.43
C ALA A 55 0.37 -0.71 5.31
N GLY A 56 -0.61 -0.39 6.16
CA GLY A 56 -1.32 -1.37 6.99
C GLY A 56 -2.21 -2.31 6.18
N GLY A 57 -2.67 -1.85 5.01
CA GLY A 57 -3.34 -2.65 3.99
C GLY A 57 -2.42 -3.73 3.42
N ILE A 58 -1.10 -3.49 3.28
CA ILE A 58 -0.15 -4.53 2.86
C ILE A 58 -0.10 -5.69 3.89
N GLY A 59 -0.37 -5.45 5.17
CA GLY A 59 -0.50 -6.51 6.17
C GLY A 59 -1.71 -7.42 5.95
N ARG A 60 -2.81 -6.90 5.37
CA ARG A 60 -4.02 -7.68 5.02
C ARG A 60 -4.02 -8.18 3.58
N VAL A 61 -3.37 -7.47 2.67
CA VAL A 61 -3.26 -7.84 1.25
C VAL A 61 -2.09 -8.79 1.00
N LYS A 62 -1.02 -8.80 1.83
CA LYS A 62 -0.11 -9.96 1.85
C LYS A 62 -0.84 -11.22 2.29
N ALA A 63 -1.79 -11.14 3.23
CA ALA A 63 -2.58 -12.30 3.62
C ALA A 63 -3.50 -12.78 2.49
N SER A 64 -4.09 -11.89 1.68
CA SER A 64 -5.00 -12.30 0.59
C SER A 64 -4.32 -12.54 -0.77
N VAL A 65 -3.15 -11.97 -1.04
CA VAL A 65 -2.35 -12.27 -2.25
C VAL A 65 -1.46 -13.51 -2.04
N PHE A 66 -0.99 -13.81 -0.82
CA PHE A 66 -0.44 -15.15 -0.53
C PHE A 66 -1.53 -16.23 -0.38
N ALA A 67 -2.78 -15.87 -0.04
CA ALA A 67 -3.88 -16.84 -0.08
C ALA A 67 -4.36 -17.19 -1.50
N LYS A 68 -3.99 -16.39 -2.51
CA LYS A 68 -4.28 -16.69 -3.93
C LYS A 68 -3.06 -17.22 -4.68
N SER A 69 -2.30 -18.12 -4.05
CA SER A 69 -1.36 -19.02 -4.74
C SER A 69 -1.33 -20.42 -4.12
N ALA A 70 -2.40 -20.82 -3.43
CA ALA A 70 -2.61 -22.19 -2.97
C ALA A 70 -3.93 -22.78 -3.50
N GLU A 71 -4.30 -22.42 -4.73
CA GLU A 71 -5.46 -23.00 -5.44
C GLU A 71 -4.98 -23.67 -6.75
N THR A 72 -4.08 -24.63 -6.62
CA THR A 72 -3.87 -25.63 -7.69
C THR A 72 -3.81 -27.03 -7.08
N GLY A 73 -4.84 -27.33 -6.29
CA GLY A 73 -5.25 -28.72 -6.06
C GLY A 73 -5.89 -29.26 -7.33
N ILE A 74 -5.09 -29.63 -8.32
CA ILE A 74 -5.58 -30.54 -9.37
C ILE A 74 -5.66 -31.91 -8.69
N SER A 75 -6.87 -32.21 -8.20
CA SER A 75 -7.22 -33.53 -7.68
C SER A 75 -7.14 -34.52 -8.83
N THR A 76 -6.03 -35.24 -8.93
CA THR A 76 -5.90 -36.41 -9.81
C THR A 76 -6.73 -37.55 -9.22
N SER A 77 -8.05 -37.50 -9.40
CA SER A 77 -8.92 -38.67 -9.21
C SER A 77 -8.95 -39.46 -10.52
N ALA A 78 -7.90 -40.23 -10.76
CA ALA A 78 -7.96 -41.36 -11.70
C ALA A 78 -8.44 -42.58 -10.91
N ARG A 79 -9.60 -43.07 -11.32
CA ARG A 79 -10.38 -44.13 -10.67
C ARG A 79 -9.61 -45.46 -10.66
N ILE A 80 -9.65 -46.11 -9.51
CA ILE A 80 -9.47 -47.55 -9.35
C ILE A 80 -10.87 -48.15 -9.37
N GLY A 81 -11.09 -49.18 -10.19
CA GLY A 81 -12.35 -49.95 -10.25
C GLY A 81 -12.83 -50.19 -11.66
#